data_AF-G5E1A0-F1
#
_entry.id   AF-G5E1A0-F1
#
_cell.length_a   1.000
_cell.length_b   1.000
_cell.length_c   1.000
_cell.angle_alpha   90.00
_cell.angle_beta   90.00
_cell.angle_gamma   90.00
#
_symmetry.space_group_name_H-M   'P 1'
#
loop_
_entity.id
_entity.type
_entity.pdbx_description
1 polymer ?
#
loop_
_entity_poly.entity_id
_entity_poly.type
_entity_poly.pdbx_seq_one_letter_code
_entity_poly.pdbx_strand_id
1 'polypeptide(L)'
;HDLLRTAKANRSVAKTAINDRSSRSHSVFQLKIEGENKQRDLRTSSVLSLIDLAGSERLDKSLSSGDRLKETQCINTSLSTLGMVIMSLCNK
;
A
#
# COMPACT_ATOMS: atom_id res chain seq x y z
N HIS A 1 17.04 6.20 13.97
CA HIS A 1 15.98 5.22 14.31
C HIS A 1 14.61 5.87 14.53
N ASP A 2 14.53 7.19 14.73
CA ASP A 2 13.27 7.90 15.03
C ASP A 2 12.30 8.03 13.85
N LEU A 3 12.80 8.14 12.62
CA LEU A 3 11.95 8.29 11.43
C LEU A 3 11.05 7.05 11.20
N LEU A 4 11.61 5.84 11.43
CA LEU A 4 10.86 4.58 11.43
C LEU A 4 9.88 4.49 12.60
N ARG A 5 10.20 5.06 13.76
CA ARG A 5 9.30 5.09 14.93
C ARG A 5 8.13 6.04 14.70
N THR A 6 8.36 7.23 14.14
CA THR A 6 7.32 8.19 13.76
C THR A 6 6.43 7.64 12.65
N ALA A 7 7.01 6.98 11.64
CA ALA A 7 6.24 6.28 10.60
C ALA A 7 5.36 5.16 11.20
N LYS A 8 5.90 4.37 12.15
CA LYS A 8 5.16 3.31 12.84
C LYS A 8 4.09 3.84 13.81
N ALA A 9 4.31 5.00 14.42
CA ALA A 9 3.34 5.68 15.28
C ALA A 9 2.17 6.24 14.46
N ASN A 10 2.45 6.88 13.32
CA ASN A 10 1.41 7.27 12.35
C ASN A 10 0.67 6.05 11.77
N ARG A 11 1.35 4.91 11.61
CA ARG A 11 0.72 3.60 11.28
C ARG A 11 -0.13 3.03 12.42
N SER A 12 0.18 3.35 13.69
CA SER A 12 -0.51 2.79 14.87
C SER A 12 -1.88 3.41 15.15
N VAL A 13 -2.29 4.45 14.43
CA VAL A 13 -3.60 5.10 14.65
C VAL A 13 -4.77 4.31 14.02
N ALA A 14 -4.51 3.20 13.31
CA ALA A 14 -5.56 2.39 12.66
C ALA A 14 -5.74 0.98 13.23
N LYS A 15 -5.17 0.68 14.41
CA LYS A 15 -5.26 -0.66 15.00
C LYS A 15 -6.11 -0.66 16.26
N THR A 16 -7.41 -0.86 16.09
CA THR A 16 -8.32 -1.24 17.18
C THR A 16 -8.76 -2.69 17.02
N ALA A 17 -8.25 -3.52 17.95
CA ALA A 17 -8.71 -4.78 18.54
C ALA A 17 -9.44 -5.90 17.76
N ILE A 18 -9.93 -5.73 16.52
CA ILE A 18 -10.67 -6.80 15.82
C ILE A 18 -10.12 -6.96 14.40
N ASN A 19 -9.50 -8.10 14.17
CA ASN A 19 -8.73 -8.54 13.01
C ASN A 19 -9.55 -8.69 11.71
N ASP A 20 -10.19 -7.63 11.18
CA ASP A 20 -10.93 -7.80 9.90
C ASP A 20 -11.00 -6.57 8.97
N ARG A 21 -10.38 -5.44 9.36
CA ARG A 21 -10.36 -4.22 8.53
C ARG A 21 -9.04 -4.01 7.80
N SER A 22 -7.90 -4.33 8.43
CA SER A 22 -6.57 -4.13 7.84
C SER A 22 -6.23 -5.13 6.74
N SER A 23 -6.81 -6.34 6.77
CA SER A 23 -6.69 -7.32 5.68
C SER A 23 -7.40 -6.86 4.40
N ARG A 24 -8.33 -5.91 4.50
CA ARG A 24 -9.24 -5.52 3.41
C ARG A 24 -9.04 -4.12 2.88
N SER A 25 -8.03 -3.41 3.36
CA SER A 25 -7.68 -2.06 2.92
C SER A 25 -6.23 -1.98 2.45
N HIS A 26 -5.98 -1.38 1.29
CA HIS A 26 -4.63 -1.01 0.87
C HIS A 26 -4.19 0.24 1.63
N SER A 27 -2.95 0.27 2.10
CA SER A 27 -2.34 1.46 2.71
C SER A 27 -1.16 1.93 1.85
N VAL A 28 -1.10 3.24 1.63
CA VAL A 28 -0.02 3.90 0.89
C VAL A 28 0.65 4.88 1.84
N PHE A 29 1.95 4.69 2.07
CA PHE A 29 2.77 5.64 2.80
C PHE A 29 3.83 6.22 1.86
N GLN A 30 3.83 7.54 1.69
CA GLN A 30 4.78 8.21 0.82
C GLN A 30 5.73 9.07 1.65
N LEU A 31 7.02 8.83 1.45
CA LEU A 31 8.10 9.64 2.00
C LEU A 31 8.72 10.46 0.88
N LYS A 32 8.48 11.78 0.91
CA LYS A 32 9.17 12.73 0.05
C LYS A 32 10.53 13.06 0.66
N ILE A 33 11.59 12.86 -0.11
CA ILE A 33 12.98 13.09 0.30
C ILE A 33 13.55 14.16 -0.62
N GLU A 34 13.89 15.31 -0.04
CA GLU A 34 14.58 16.39 -0.74
C GLU A 34 16.03 16.48 -0.22
N GLY A 35 16.98 16.57 -1.14
CA GLY A 35 18.40 16.73 -0.85
C GLY A 35 18.96 17.92 -1.60
N GLU A 36 19.91 18.61 -0.99
CA GLU A 36 20.60 19.76 -1.59
C GLU A 36 22.09 19.64 -1.30
N ASN A 37 22.91 19.76 -2.35
CA ASN A 37 24.36 19.88 -2.26
C ASN A 37 24.76 21.26 -2.78
N LYS A 38 24.97 22.18 -1.84
CA LYS A 38 25.33 23.58 -2.10
C LYS A 38 26.69 23.78 -2.76
N GLN A 39 27.63 22.85 -2.56
CA GLN A 39 28.97 22.94 -3.18
C GLN A 39 28.95 22.59 -4.67
N ARG A 40 27.95 21.84 -5.12
CA ARG A 40 27.78 21.43 -6.51
C ARG A 40 26.52 22.02 -7.17
N ASP A 41 25.81 22.89 -6.47
CA ASP A 41 24.51 23.43 -6.87
C ASP A 41 23.52 22.35 -7.36
N LEU A 42 23.50 21.22 -6.66
CA LEU A 42 22.66 20.08 -7.01
C LEU A 42 21.50 19.97 -6.03
N ARG A 43 20.28 19.89 -6.57
CA ARG A 43 19.07 19.57 -5.79
C ARG A 43 18.47 18.27 -6.30
N THR A 44 18.15 17.37 -5.38
CA THR A 44 17.46 16.12 -5.67
C THR A 44 16.14 16.07 -4.92
N SER A 45 15.11 15.54 -5.57
CA SER A 45 13.82 15.26 -4.96
C SER A 45 13.41 13.86 -5.38
N SER A 46 13.06 13.04 -4.41
CA SER A 46 12.61 11.67 -4.63
C SER A 46 11.40 11.36 -3.77
N VAL A 47 10.58 10.41 -4.21
CA VAL A 47 9.44 9.91 -3.45
C VAL A 47 9.61 8.42 -3.27
N LEU A 48 9.76 7.98 -2.03
CA LEU A 48 9.71 6.58 -1.66
C LEU A 48 8.29 6.23 -1.24
N SER A 49 7.63 5.35 -1.99
CA SER A 49 6.29 4.86 -1.64
C SER A 49 6.39 3.46 -1.03
N LEU A 50 5.92 3.32 0.21
CA LEU A 50 5.76 2.04 0.91
C LEU A 50 4.29 1.65 0.86
N ILE A 51 3.99 0.54 0.19
CA ILE A 51 2.62 0.09 -0.05
C ILE A 51 2.37 -1.19 0.76
N ASP A 52 1.32 -1.18 1.57
CA ASP A 52 0.79 -2.35 2.28
C ASP A 52 -0.50 -2.77 1.56
N LEU A 53 -0.47 -3.88 0.84
CA LEU A 53 -1.60 -4.31 0.02
C LEU A 53 -2.56 -5.18 0.84
N ALA A 54 -3.86 -5.03 0.60
CA ALA A 54 -4.89 -5.92 1.14
C ALA A 54 -4.67 -7.37 0.68
N GLY A 55 -5.32 -8.31 1.37
CA GLY A 55 -5.29 -9.74 1.06
C GLY A 55 -5.85 -10.04 -0.33
N SER A 56 -5.24 -11.02 -1.00
CA SER A 56 -5.66 -11.53 -2.31
C SER A 56 -6.49 -12.80 -2.19
N GLU A 57 -7.24 -12.96 -1.09
CA GLU A 57 -7.98 -14.20 -0.84
C GLU A 57 -8.93 -14.55 -2.00
N ARG A 58 -8.97 -15.86 -2.32
CA ARG A 58 -9.83 -16.37 -3.38
C ARG A 58 -11.28 -16.40 -2.90
N LEU A 59 -12.19 -15.94 -3.75
CA LEU A 59 -13.62 -15.80 -3.44
C LEU A 59 -14.28 -17.15 -3.11
N ASP A 60 -13.83 -18.23 -3.76
CA ASP A 60 -14.27 -19.62 -3.55
C ASP A 60 -14.09 -20.12 -2.12
N LYS A 61 -13.09 -19.60 -1.40
CA LYS A 61 -12.79 -19.92 0.00
C LYS A 61 -13.35 -18.92 1.00
N SER A 62 -13.83 -17.76 0.54
CA SER A 62 -14.17 -16.63 1.42
C SER A 62 -15.54 -16.75 2.10
N LEU A 63 -16.40 -17.69 1.67
CA LEU A 63 -17.81 -17.84 2.11
C LEU A 63 -18.60 -16.50 2.14
N SER A 64 -18.11 -15.48 1.44
CA SER A 64 -18.61 -14.12 1.53
C SER A 64 -19.86 -13.96 0.66
N SER A 65 -20.89 -13.29 1.19
CA SER A 65 -22.16 -13.07 0.51
C SER A 65 -22.56 -11.59 0.56
N GLY A 66 -23.39 -11.16 -0.39
CA GLY A 66 -23.90 -9.78 -0.46
C GLY A 66 -22.78 -8.75 -0.60
N ASP A 67 -22.79 -7.73 0.26
CA ASP A 67 -21.84 -6.61 0.19
C ASP A 67 -20.39 -7.04 0.48
N ARG A 68 -20.20 -8.10 1.28
CA ARG A 68 -18.87 -8.65 1.58
C ARG A 68 -18.23 -9.29 0.34
N LEU A 69 -19.04 -9.88 -0.55
CA LEU A 69 -18.57 -10.42 -1.82
C LEU A 69 -18.14 -9.31 -2.77
N LYS A 70 -18.95 -8.24 -2.88
CA LYS A 70 -18.63 -7.06 -3.70
C LYS A 70 -17.34 -6.39 -3.24
N GLU A 71 -17.16 -6.21 -1.93
CA GLU A 71 -15.93 -5.67 -1.36
C GLU A 71 -14.70 -6.53 -1.73
N THR A 72 -14.81 -7.85 -1.58
CA THR A 72 -13.71 -8.79 -1.89
C THR A 72 -13.38 -8.80 -3.39
N GLN A 73 -14.39 -8.67 -4.26
CA GLN A 73 -14.19 -8.49 -5.70
C GLN A 73 -13.42 -7.21 -6.00
N CYS A 74 -13.82 -6.07 -5.41
CA CYS A 74 -13.13 -4.80 -5.61
C CYS A 74 -11.65 -4.85 -5.18
N ILE A 75 -11.36 -5.48 -4.04
CA ILE A 75 -9.97 -5.68 -3.56
C ILE A 75 -9.16 -6.54 -4.54
N ASN A 76 -9.73 -7.66 -5.01
CA ASN A 76 -9.02 -8.51 -5.96
C ASN A 76 -8.85 -7.85 -7.33
N THR A 77 -9.80 -7.02 -7.75
CA THR A 77 -9.67 -6.22 -8.98
C THR A 77 -8.52 -5.23 -8.88
N SER A 78 -8.41 -4.44 -7.81
CA SER A 78 -7.31 -3.47 -7.66
C SER A 78 -5.93 -4.16 -7.67
N LEU A 79 -5.81 -5.31 -7.00
CA LEU A 79 -4.58 -6.13 -6.98
C LEU A 79 -4.23 -6.68 -8.36
N SER A 80 -5.23 -7.20 -9.08
CA SER A 80 -5.04 -7.75 -10.43
C SER A 80 -4.61 -6.66 -11.41
N THR A 81 -5.24 -5.48 -11.34
CA THR A 81 -4.86 -4.31 -12.14
C THR A 81 -3.43 -3.88 -11.85
N LEU A 82 -3.01 -3.82 -10.59
CA LEU A 82 -1.63 -3.51 -10.23
C LEU A 82 -0.65 -4.54 -10.82
N GLY A 83 -0.97 -5.83 -10.74
CA GLY A 83 -0.17 -6.90 -11.34
C GLY A 83 -0.04 -6.74 -12.86
N MET A 84 -1.13 -6.40 -13.56
CA MET A 84 -1.10 -6.14 -15.00
C MET A 84 -0.21 -4.94 -15.37
N VAL A 85 -0.27 -3.86 -14.59
CA VAL A 85 0.59 -2.68 -14.83
C VAL A 85 2.06 -3.04 -14.66
N ILE A 86 2.41 -3.77 -13.60
CA ILE A 86 3.80 -4.22 -13.37
C ILE A 86 4.27 -5.11 -14.53
N MET A 87 3.47 -6.11 -14.93
CA MET A 87 3.82 -7.00 -16.04
C MET A 87 3.98 -6.23 -17.36
N SER A 88 3.11 -5.25 -17.63
CA SER A 88 3.22 -4.40 -18.82
C SER A 88 4.46 -3.51 -18.83
N LEU A 89 4.98 -3.12 -17.65
CA LEU A 89 6.23 -2.36 -17.54
C LEU A 89 7.46 -3.27 -17.66
N CYS A 90 7.40 -4.51 -17.17
CA CYS A 90 8.49 -5.48 -17.27
C CYS A 90 8.64 -6.09 -18.67
N ASN A 91 7.57 -6.16 -19.45
CA ASN A 91 7.57 -6.72 -20.82
C ASN A 91 7.82 -5.66 -21.92
N LYS A 92 8.29 -4.45 -21.54
CA LYS A 92 8.82 -3.42 -22.44
C LYS A 92 10.33 -3.44 -22.42
#